data_AF-A0A364K775-F1
#
_entry.id   AF-A0A364K775-F1
#
_cell.length_a   1.000
_cell.length_b   1.000
_cell.length_c   1.000
_cell.angle_alpha   90.00
_cell.angle_beta   90.00
_cell.angle_gamma   90.00
#
_symmetry.space_group_name_H-M   'P 1'
#
loop_
_entity.id
_entity.type
_entity.pdbx_description
1 polymer ?
#
loop_
_entity_poly.entity_id
_entity_poly.type
_entity_poly.pdbx_seq_one_letter_code
_entity_poly.pdbx_strand_id
1 'polypeptide(L)'
;MTLEDYLFFASMEKGRVAETAPLIHNYALAFALGWTSSPYYHEKQVPQYPSQLDPLNSKGLYIFPAMATKYTSRLMQYNTLDETWTLVKKKSIGYPNWGFIKCLSPGSKFYTYVLSADPIHFPNQIRLGKWMSSVSLQLKEVSLQKSMCKQCDHTMNVKDLPHLPVYFTSLYNILPTRVIQGMVWDEEIQGYRIGEEQVFLPEAAFWWRD
;
A
#
# COMPACT_ATOMS: atom_id res chain seq x y z
N MET A 1 -5.70 11.52 2.54
CA MET A 1 -6.26 10.88 1.32
C MET A 1 -7.68 10.44 1.60
N THR A 2 -8.60 10.61 0.66
CA THR A 2 -10.00 10.22 0.80
C THR A 2 -10.44 9.39 -0.40
N LEU A 3 -11.05 8.23 -0.15
CA LEU A 3 -11.60 7.39 -1.22
C LEU A 3 -12.87 8.01 -1.78
N GLU A 4 -12.96 8.14 -3.10
CA GLU A 4 -14.16 8.64 -3.78
C GLU A 4 -15.00 7.50 -4.37
N ASP A 5 -14.36 6.35 -4.61
CA ASP A 5 -14.98 5.12 -5.11
C ASP A 5 -14.59 3.91 -4.24
N TYR A 6 -15.23 2.78 -4.46
CA TYR A 6 -14.91 1.53 -3.80
C TYR A 6 -13.49 1.10 -4.16
N LEU A 7 -12.64 0.90 -3.15
CA LEU A 7 -11.26 0.47 -3.35
C LEU A 7 -11.13 -1.03 -3.09
N PHE A 8 -10.58 -1.76 -4.07
CA PHE A 8 -10.33 -3.19 -3.95
C PHE A 8 -8.87 -3.56 -4.23
N PHE A 9 -8.23 -4.15 -3.23
CA PHE A 9 -7.05 -4.98 -3.32
C PHE A 9 -7.36 -6.37 -2.78
N ALA A 10 -6.81 -7.42 -3.40
CA ALA A 10 -6.87 -8.77 -2.86
C ALA A 10 -5.76 -8.93 -1.81
N SER A 11 -5.90 -8.25 -0.67
CA SER A 11 -4.90 -8.27 0.40
C SER A 11 -4.90 -9.61 1.14
N MET A 12 -6.08 -10.21 1.31
CA MET A 12 -6.27 -11.55 1.87
C MET A 12 -7.31 -12.31 1.08
N GLU A 13 -7.09 -13.60 0.87
CA GLU A 13 -8.05 -14.50 0.23
C GLU A 13 -8.39 -15.63 1.20
N LYS A 14 -9.67 -15.74 1.58
CA LYS A 14 -10.21 -16.73 2.51
C LYS A 14 -11.30 -17.51 1.80
N GLY A 15 -10.95 -18.65 1.21
CA GLY A 15 -11.87 -19.46 0.42
C GLY A 15 -12.40 -18.67 -0.78
N ARG A 16 -13.70 -18.32 -0.76
CA ARG A 16 -14.35 -17.53 -1.83
C ARG A 16 -14.44 -16.03 -1.55
N VAL A 17 -13.87 -15.57 -0.44
CA VAL A 17 -13.90 -14.16 -0.05
C VAL A 17 -12.52 -13.55 -0.26
N ALA A 18 -12.43 -12.55 -1.12
CA ALA A 18 -11.26 -11.69 -1.24
C ALA A 18 -11.51 -10.40 -0.45
N GLU A 19 -10.59 -10.04 0.44
CA GLU A 19 -10.72 -8.90 1.34
C GLU A 19 -9.59 -7.90 1.13
N THR A 20 -9.94 -6.61 1.16
CA THR A 20 -8.99 -5.50 1.21
C THR A 20 -8.70 -5.12 2.66
N ALA A 21 -7.43 -5.16 3.04
CA ALA A 21 -6.98 -4.69 4.34
C ALA A 21 -7.16 -3.16 4.45
N PRO A 22 -7.37 -2.60 5.66
CA PRO A 22 -7.49 -1.15 5.87
C PRO A 22 -6.12 -0.44 5.83
N LEU A 23 -5.30 -0.77 4.83
CA LEU A 23 -4.00 -0.17 4.56
C LEU A 23 -3.73 -0.15 3.07
N ILE A 24 -2.84 0.74 2.62
CA ILE A 24 -2.38 0.78 1.22
C ILE A 24 -0.87 0.63 1.23
N HIS A 25 -0.37 -0.37 0.50
CA HIS A 25 1.06 -0.66 0.43
C HIS A 25 1.82 0.51 -0.21
N ASN A 26 3.01 0.83 0.30
CA ASN A 26 3.82 1.93 -0.22
C ASN A 26 4.18 1.78 -1.70
N TYR A 27 4.49 0.58 -2.17
CA TYR A 27 4.78 0.34 -3.58
C TYR A 27 3.57 0.72 -4.44
N ALA A 28 2.36 0.31 -4.05
CA ALA A 28 1.14 0.69 -4.76
C ALA A 28 0.95 2.22 -4.81
N LEU A 29 1.31 2.94 -3.75
CA LEU A 29 1.29 4.41 -3.74
C LEU A 29 2.34 5.00 -4.68
N ALA A 30 3.57 4.46 -4.69
CA ALA A 30 4.64 4.92 -5.58
C ALA A 30 4.24 4.78 -7.06
N PHE A 31 3.60 3.66 -7.43
CA PHE A 31 3.04 3.47 -8.78
C PHE A 31 1.87 4.42 -9.06
N ALA A 32 0.95 4.58 -8.11
CA ALA A 32 -0.23 5.44 -8.28
C ALA A 32 0.12 6.93 -8.40
N LEU A 33 1.21 7.37 -7.77
CA LEU A 33 1.74 8.73 -7.88
C LEU A 33 2.53 8.96 -9.18
N GLY A 34 2.79 7.91 -9.96
CA GLY A 34 3.54 8.00 -11.21
C GLY A 34 5.04 8.24 -11.00
N TRP A 35 5.58 7.97 -9.82
CA TRP A 35 7.01 8.16 -9.53
C TRP A 35 7.88 7.06 -10.15
N THR A 36 7.30 5.86 -10.27
CA THR A 36 7.92 4.70 -10.92
C THR A 36 7.37 4.53 -12.34
N SER A 37 8.23 4.17 -13.28
CA SER A 37 7.79 3.80 -14.63
C SER A 37 7.48 2.30 -14.70
N SER A 38 6.25 1.93 -15.06
CA SER A 38 5.92 0.58 -15.50
C SER A 38 5.39 0.63 -16.93
N PRO A 39 5.98 -0.13 -17.87
CA PRO A 39 5.42 -0.23 -19.20
C PRO A 39 4.05 -0.90 -19.14
N TYR A 40 3.18 -0.54 -20.09
CA TYR A 40 1.85 -1.12 -20.21
C TYR A 40 1.91 -2.59 -20.64
N TYR A 41 2.84 -2.90 -21.56
CA TYR A 41 3.05 -4.24 -22.07
C TYR A 41 4.30 -4.86 -21.43
N HIS A 42 4.10 -6.07 -20.90
CA HIS A 42 5.18 -6.94 -20.44
C HIS A 42 5.07 -8.27 -21.17
N GLU A 43 6.15 -8.69 -21.83
CA GLU A 43 6.20 -10.00 -22.50
C GLU A 43 6.05 -11.14 -21.49
N LYS A 44 6.64 -10.97 -20.29
CA LYS A 44 6.50 -11.88 -19.15
C LYS A 44 5.92 -11.10 -17.97
N GLN A 45 4.85 -11.59 -17.37
CA GLN A 45 4.20 -10.99 -16.21
C GLN A 45 5.01 -11.24 -14.91
N VAL A 46 6.25 -10.75 -14.87
CA VAL A 46 7.15 -10.85 -13.72
C VAL A 46 7.36 -9.45 -13.16
N PRO A 47 7.08 -9.21 -11.86
CA PRO A 47 7.30 -7.90 -11.26
C PRO A 47 8.79 -7.51 -11.26
N GLN A 48 9.09 -6.30 -11.74
CA GLN A 48 10.46 -5.75 -11.82
C GLN A 48 10.67 -4.64 -10.79
N TYR A 49 10.29 -4.90 -9.53
CA TYR A 49 10.36 -3.91 -8.46
C TYR A 49 11.74 -3.27 -8.25
N PRO A 50 12.88 -4.02 -8.27
CA PRO A 50 14.20 -3.43 -8.05
C PRO A 50 14.49 -2.30 -9.04
N SER A 51 14.45 -2.61 -10.34
CA SER A 51 14.75 -1.64 -11.39
C SER A 51 13.75 -0.46 -11.44
N GLN A 52 12.52 -0.68 -10.96
CA GLN A 52 11.48 0.36 -10.96
C GLN A 52 11.56 1.30 -9.74
N LEU A 53 12.02 0.81 -8.58
CA LEU A 53 12.06 1.55 -7.32
C LEU A 53 13.44 2.10 -6.98
N ASP A 54 14.53 1.48 -7.43
CA ASP A 54 15.91 1.96 -7.20
C ASP A 54 16.14 3.43 -7.62
N PRO A 55 15.54 3.94 -8.72
CA PRO A 55 15.66 5.36 -9.07
C PRO A 55 15.05 6.31 -8.02
N LEU A 56 14.08 5.85 -7.22
CA LEU A 56 13.49 6.67 -6.15
C LEU A 56 14.45 6.83 -4.98
N ASN A 57 15.15 5.75 -4.60
CA ASN A 57 16.19 5.79 -3.57
C ASN A 57 17.30 6.79 -3.94
N SER A 58 17.72 6.79 -5.21
CA SER A 58 18.75 7.70 -5.72
C SER A 58 18.32 9.17 -5.66
N LYS A 59 17.02 9.44 -5.75
CA LYS A 59 16.42 10.79 -5.60
C LYS A 59 16.13 11.15 -4.14
N GLY A 60 16.41 10.27 -3.18
CA GLY A 60 16.06 10.47 -1.78
C GLY A 60 14.55 10.55 -1.54
N LEU A 61 13.76 9.83 -2.34
CA LEU A 61 12.29 9.81 -2.26
C LEU A 61 11.79 8.48 -1.69
N TYR A 62 11.01 8.56 -0.62
CA TYR A 62 10.39 7.41 0.00
C TYR A 62 8.97 7.74 0.47
N ILE A 63 8.03 6.83 0.23
CA ILE A 63 6.66 6.93 0.73
C ILE A 63 6.38 5.79 1.71
N PHE A 64 5.79 6.14 2.83
CA PHE A 64 5.40 5.19 3.85
C PHE A 64 4.08 4.48 3.45
N PRO A 65 3.83 3.24 3.89
CA PRO A 65 2.53 2.61 3.72
C PRO A 65 1.41 3.48 4.33
N ALA A 66 0.28 3.60 3.65
CA ALA A 66 -0.83 4.39 4.17
C ALA A 66 -1.69 3.60 5.13
N MET A 67 -2.07 4.25 6.23
CA MET A 67 -2.93 3.70 7.27
C MET A 67 -4.32 4.31 7.20
N ALA A 68 -5.35 3.49 7.42
CA ALA A 68 -6.71 4.01 7.56
C ALA A 68 -6.89 4.75 8.88
N THR A 69 -7.29 6.02 8.84
CA THR A 69 -7.78 6.74 10.02
C THR A 69 -9.23 6.39 10.29
N LYS A 70 -10.03 6.26 9.23
CA LYS A 70 -11.44 5.90 9.28
C LYS A 70 -11.77 5.11 8.03
N TYR A 71 -12.38 3.94 8.18
CA TYR A 71 -12.80 3.16 7.03
C TYR A 71 -14.13 2.46 7.29
N THR A 72 -14.84 2.22 6.20
CA THR A 72 -15.99 1.33 6.15
C THR A 72 -15.72 0.31 5.07
N SER A 73 -16.20 -0.92 5.23
CA SER A 73 -16.08 -1.96 4.21
C SER A 73 -17.45 -2.38 3.72
N ARG A 74 -17.53 -2.80 2.45
CA ARG A 74 -18.73 -3.35 1.85
C ARG A 74 -18.43 -4.73 1.28
N LEU A 75 -19.30 -5.69 1.60
CA LEU A 75 -19.27 -7.01 0.99
C LEU A 75 -20.13 -6.98 -0.29
N MET A 76 -19.54 -7.38 -1.41
CA MET A 76 -20.20 -7.44 -2.72
C MET A 76 -20.03 -8.85 -3.28
N GLN A 77 -21.09 -9.42 -3.84
CA GLN A 77 -20.99 -10.67 -4.59
C GLN A 77 -20.59 -10.37 -6.03
N TYR A 78 -19.67 -11.16 -6.57
CA TYR A 78 -19.36 -11.17 -8.00
C TYR A 78 -19.61 -12.56 -8.57
N ASN A 79 -19.97 -12.61 -9.84
CA ASN A 79 -20.07 -13.84 -10.61
C ASN A 79 -19.12 -13.71 -11.80
N THR A 80 -18.34 -14.75 -12.07
CA THR A 80 -17.56 -14.84 -13.30
C THR A 80 -18.43 -15.52 -14.36
N LEU A 81 -18.50 -14.89 -15.52
CA LEU A 81 -19.10 -15.48 -16.71
C LEU A 81 -17.97 -15.91 -17.64
N ASP A 82 -18.15 -17.03 -18.34
CA ASP A 82 -17.23 -17.42 -19.38
C ASP A 82 -17.23 -16.36 -20.50
N GLU A 83 -16.06 -15.99 -21.01
CA GLU A 83 -15.88 -15.09 -22.16
C GLU A 83 -16.26 -15.78 -23.48
N THR A 84 -17.44 -16.40 -23.53
CA THR A 84 -17.97 -16.99 -24.76
C THR A 84 -18.93 -16.02 -25.45
N TRP A 85 -18.72 -15.79 -26.74
CA TRP A 85 -19.66 -15.03 -27.60
C TRP A 85 -21.08 -15.60 -27.58
N THR A 86 -21.19 -16.91 -27.36
CA THR A 86 -22.46 -17.57 -27.07
C THR A 86 -22.79 -17.36 -25.59
N LEU A 87 -23.87 -16.63 -25.28
CA LEU A 87 -24.43 -16.42 -23.93
C LEU A 87 -25.01 -17.71 -23.30
N VAL A 88 -24.39 -18.86 -23.53
CA VAL A 88 -24.85 -20.16 -23.08
C VAL A 88 -24.04 -20.56 -21.86
N LYS A 89 -24.73 -20.72 -20.73
CA LYS A 89 -24.11 -21.11 -19.46
C LYS A 89 -23.69 -22.59 -19.54
N LYS A 90 -22.39 -22.85 -19.72
CA LYS A 90 -21.85 -24.22 -19.65
C LYS A 90 -21.91 -24.77 -18.22
N LYS A 91 -21.84 -26.10 -18.10
CA LYS A 91 -21.83 -26.80 -16.81
C LYS A 91 -20.60 -26.35 -16.01
N SER A 92 -20.80 -25.89 -14.77
CA SER A 92 -19.73 -25.36 -13.92
C SER A 92 -18.65 -26.43 -13.66
N ILE A 93 -17.45 -26.25 -14.24
CA ILE A 93 -16.30 -27.14 -14.04
C ILE A 93 -15.50 -26.61 -12.86
N GLY A 94 -16.01 -26.74 -11.63
CA GLY A 94 -15.23 -26.66 -10.38
C GLY A 94 -14.48 -25.37 -10.02
N TYR A 95 -14.28 -24.42 -10.93
CA TYR A 95 -13.80 -23.08 -10.64
C TYR A 95 -14.93 -22.28 -9.98
N PRO A 96 -14.65 -21.45 -8.97
CA PRO A 96 -15.68 -20.67 -8.32
C PRO A 96 -16.26 -19.64 -9.32
N ASN A 97 -17.39 -19.99 -9.94
CA ASN A 97 -18.16 -19.10 -10.83
C ASN A 97 -18.73 -17.87 -10.11
N TRP A 98 -18.52 -17.77 -8.81
CA TRP A 98 -18.99 -16.70 -7.95
C TRP A 98 -18.18 -16.64 -6.67
N GLY A 99 -18.06 -15.44 -6.11
CA GLY A 99 -17.37 -15.18 -4.86
C GLY A 99 -17.82 -13.88 -4.24
N PHE A 100 -17.16 -13.51 -3.14
CA PHE A 100 -17.39 -12.23 -2.48
C PHE A 100 -16.12 -11.40 -2.45
N ILE A 101 -16.31 -10.10 -2.61
CA ILE A 101 -15.27 -9.09 -2.46
C ILE A 101 -15.68 -8.20 -1.29
N LYS A 102 -14.82 -8.12 -0.28
CA LYS A 102 -14.92 -7.13 0.79
C LYS A 102 -13.99 -5.97 0.45
N CYS A 103 -14.54 -4.93 -0.15
CA CYS A 103 -13.83 -3.72 -0.57
C CYS A 103 -14.01 -2.60 0.45
N LEU A 104 -13.16 -1.58 0.39
CA LEU A 104 -13.28 -0.37 1.19
C LEU A 104 -14.27 0.58 0.52
N SER A 105 -15.18 1.15 1.29
CA SER A 105 -16.24 2.04 0.80
C SER A 105 -15.73 3.47 0.56
N PRO A 106 -16.39 4.22 -0.34
CA PRO A 106 -16.19 5.66 -0.48
C PRO A 106 -16.30 6.40 0.86
N GLY A 107 -15.56 7.50 1.00
CA GLY A 107 -15.47 8.30 2.22
C GLY A 107 -14.48 7.77 3.26
N SER A 108 -13.88 6.60 3.05
CA SER A 108 -12.78 6.12 3.88
C SER A 108 -11.57 7.04 3.75
N LYS A 109 -10.89 7.31 4.87
CA LYS A 109 -9.78 8.25 4.99
C LYS A 109 -8.50 7.53 5.39
N PHE A 110 -7.43 7.88 4.69
CA PHE A 110 -6.09 7.34 4.88
C PHE A 110 -5.09 8.48 5.04
N TYR A 111 -4.04 8.23 5.81
CA TYR A 111 -2.89 9.11 5.92
C TYR A 111 -1.60 8.33 5.68
N THR A 112 -0.61 9.03 5.15
CA THR A 112 0.75 8.54 4.90
C THR A 112 1.69 9.72 4.98
N TYR A 113 2.98 9.42 5.12
CA TYR A 113 4.06 10.39 5.06
C TYR A 113 4.93 10.13 3.83
N VAL A 114 5.54 11.19 3.34
CA VAL A 114 6.51 11.14 2.24
C VAL A 114 7.76 11.85 2.71
N LEU A 115 8.90 11.20 2.52
CA LEU A 115 10.22 11.80 2.65
C LEU A 115 10.73 12.12 1.25
N SER A 116 11.22 13.34 1.09
CA SER A 116 11.84 13.80 -0.14
C SER A 116 12.99 14.74 0.17
N ALA A 117 14.10 14.60 -0.57
CA ALA A 117 15.20 15.54 -0.55
C ALA A 117 14.86 16.83 -1.31
N ASP A 118 14.16 16.70 -2.45
CA ASP A 118 13.77 17.82 -3.31
C ASP A 118 12.26 18.08 -3.24
N PRO A 119 11.77 19.30 -3.56
CA PRO A 119 10.34 19.56 -3.71
C PRO A 119 9.71 18.67 -4.79
N ILE A 120 8.59 18.02 -4.46
CA ILE A 120 7.89 17.10 -5.38
C ILE A 120 6.52 17.65 -5.71
N HIS A 121 6.16 17.55 -7.00
CA HIS A 121 4.80 17.79 -7.45
C HIS A 121 3.92 16.55 -7.21
N PHE A 122 2.78 16.76 -6.57
CA PHE A 122 1.78 15.73 -6.34
C PHE A 122 0.52 16.02 -7.15
N PRO A 123 -0.11 15.01 -7.76
CA PRO A 123 -1.42 15.18 -8.38
C PRO A 123 -2.51 15.35 -7.30
N ASN A 124 -3.60 16.01 -7.64
CA ASN A 124 -4.75 16.16 -6.73
C ASN A 124 -5.51 14.84 -6.51
N GLN A 125 -5.41 13.92 -7.46
CA GLN A 125 -6.11 12.65 -7.45
C GLN A 125 -5.21 11.56 -8.01
N ILE A 126 -5.30 10.36 -7.44
CA ILE A 126 -4.60 9.17 -7.92
C ILE A 126 -5.59 8.03 -8.13
N ARG A 127 -5.15 7.02 -8.89
CA ARG A 127 -5.91 5.80 -9.15
C ARG A 127 -5.27 4.64 -8.41
N LEU A 128 -6.05 3.91 -7.63
CA LEU A 128 -5.58 2.82 -6.78
C LEU A 128 -6.44 1.57 -6.92
N GLY A 129 -5.85 0.40 -6.67
CA GLY A 129 -6.57 -0.86 -6.64
C GLY A 129 -6.78 -1.49 -8.01
N LYS A 130 -7.31 -2.72 -7.99
CA LYS A 130 -7.63 -3.48 -9.21
C LYS A 130 -8.71 -2.80 -10.05
N TRP A 131 -9.57 -2.00 -9.43
CA TRP A 131 -10.67 -1.26 -10.09
C TRP A 131 -10.28 0.16 -10.52
N MET A 132 -9.02 0.58 -10.33
CA MET A 132 -8.58 1.94 -10.64
C MET A 132 -9.46 3.00 -9.96
N SER A 133 -9.75 2.77 -8.68
CA SER A 133 -10.61 3.61 -7.85
C SER A 133 -9.98 4.98 -7.66
N SER A 134 -10.80 6.02 -7.76
CA SER A 134 -10.37 7.40 -7.57
C SER A 134 -10.14 7.74 -6.10
N VAL A 135 -9.02 8.38 -5.81
CA VAL A 135 -8.64 8.80 -4.46
C VAL A 135 -8.14 10.24 -4.50
N SER A 136 -8.77 11.13 -3.74
CA SER A 136 -8.32 12.51 -3.60
C SER A 136 -7.20 12.63 -2.57
N LEU A 137 -6.21 13.46 -2.92
CA LEU A 137 -5.05 13.75 -2.10
C LEU A 137 -5.21 15.13 -1.44
N GLN A 138 -4.75 15.21 -0.19
CA GLN A 138 -4.60 16.46 0.55
C GLN A 138 -3.20 16.45 1.12
N LEU A 139 -2.45 17.51 0.84
CA LEU A 139 -1.04 17.61 1.17
C LEU A 139 -0.86 18.66 2.24
N LYS A 140 0.00 18.35 3.21
CA LYS A 140 0.38 19.26 4.27
C LYS A 140 1.87 19.06 4.51
N GLU A 141 2.64 20.13 4.34
CA GLU A 141 4.05 20.12 4.72
C GLU A 141 4.16 20.07 6.25
N VAL A 142 5.12 19.28 6.72
CA VAL A 142 5.34 19.02 8.13
C VAL A 142 6.82 19.19 8.45
N SER A 143 7.13 19.75 9.62
CA SER A 143 8.51 19.88 10.08
C SER A 143 9.08 18.50 10.43
N LEU A 144 10.34 18.30 10.06
CA LEU A 144 11.08 17.06 10.23
C LEU A 144 12.29 17.31 11.14
N GLN A 145 12.46 16.51 12.18
CA GLN A 145 13.65 16.53 13.03
C GLN A 145 14.27 15.14 13.11
N LYS A 146 15.58 15.02 12.89
CA LYS A 146 16.29 13.77 13.12
C LYS A 146 16.22 13.41 14.60
N SER A 147 15.90 12.16 14.88
CA SER A 147 15.82 11.64 16.26
C SER A 147 16.11 10.16 16.28
N MET A 148 16.34 9.63 17.48
CA MET A 148 16.44 8.21 17.71
C MET A 148 15.30 7.77 18.63
N CYS A 149 14.71 6.61 18.35
CA CYS A 149 13.61 6.06 19.13
C CYS A 149 13.63 4.53 19.05
N LYS A 150 13.04 3.89 20.07
CA LYS A 150 12.88 2.42 20.14
C LYS A 150 11.51 1.94 19.66
N GLN A 151 10.57 2.84 19.40
CA GLN A 151 9.20 2.49 19.07
C GLN A 151 8.67 3.31 17.89
N CYS A 152 7.91 2.67 17.01
CA CYS A 152 7.19 3.28 15.90
C CYS A 152 5.79 2.67 15.77
N ASP A 153 4.75 3.50 15.94
CA ASP A 153 3.36 3.05 15.80
C ASP A 153 2.86 3.09 14.35
N HIS A 154 3.59 3.78 13.47
CA HIS A 154 3.26 3.84 12.05
C HIS A 154 3.49 2.50 11.36
N THR A 155 2.81 2.30 10.24
CA THR A 155 2.92 1.07 9.45
C THR A 155 4.13 1.15 8.53
N MET A 156 4.93 0.08 8.50
CA MET A 156 6.16 -0.01 7.70
C MET A 156 6.17 -1.29 6.89
N ASN A 157 6.77 -1.21 5.71
CA ASN A 157 7.15 -2.39 4.97
C ASN A 157 8.38 -3.02 5.62
N VAL A 158 8.34 -4.33 5.88
CA VAL A 158 9.41 -5.07 6.55
C VAL A 158 10.72 -4.98 5.78
N LYS A 159 10.68 -5.02 4.44
CA LYS A 159 11.90 -4.99 3.64
C LYS A 159 12.57 -3.63 3.63
N ASP A 160 11.85 -2.55 3.91
CA ASP A 160 12.36 -1.18 3.82
C ASP A 160 13.07 -0.73 5.11
N LEU A 161 13.11 -1.59 6.14
CA LEU A 161 13.67 -1.30 7.47
C LEU A 161 15.12 -1.79 7.63
N PRO A 162 16.08 -0.94 8.08
CA PRO A 162 17.49 -1.30 8.34
C PRO A 162 17.64 -2.49 9.26
N HIS A 163 16.91 -2.42 10.36
CA HIS A 163 16.90 -3.40 11.42
C HIS A 163 15.47 -3.87 11.62
N LEU A 164 15.29 -5.18 11.66
CA LEU A 164 14.00 -5.75 11.97
C LEU A 164 13.65 -5.49 13.44
N PRO A 165 12.39 -5.14 13.75
CA PRO A 165 11.97 -4.99 15.13
C PRO A 165 11.88 -6.34 15.83
N VAL A 166 12.02 -6.31 17.15
CA VAL A 166 11.92 -7.49 18.02
C VAL A 166 10.45 -7.83 18.25
N TYR A 167 9.62 -6.79 18.44
CA TYR A 167 8.18 -6.93 18.62
C TYR A 167 7.42 -6.08 17.60
N PHE A 168 6.25 -6.56 17.20
CA PHE A 168 5.27 -5.81 16.41
C PHE A 168 3.86 -6.21 16.85
N THR A 169 2.92 -5.28 16.75
CA THR A 169 1.52 -5.51 17.13
C THR A 169 0.74 -6.23 16.03
N SER A 170 0.96 -5.83 14.77
CA SER A 170 0.19 -6.34 13.63
C SER A 170 1.10 -6.69 12.46
N LEU A 171 0.77 -7.78 11.75
CA LEU A 171 1.43 -8.21 10.53
C LEU A 171 0.38 -8.43 9.43
N TYR A 172 0.61 -7.78 8.29
CA TYR A 172 -0.18 -7.94 7.09
C TYR A 172 0.66 -8.65 6.03
N ASN A 173 0.28 -9.88 5.71
CA ASN A 173 0.95 -10.70 4.69
C ASN A 173 0.38 -10.37 3.30
N ILE A 174 0.73 -9.19 2.80
CA ILE A 174 0.28 -8.66 1.50
C ILE A 174 1.47 -8.72 0.53
N LEU A 175 1.20 -8.88 -0.76
CA LEU A 175 2.24 -8.76 -1.79
C LEU A 175 2.51 -7.28 -2.11
N PRO A 176 3.74 -6.89 -2.47
CA PRO A 176 4.90 -7.77 -2.72
C PRO A 176 5.66 -8.18 -1.47
N THR A 177 5.55 -7.43 -0.38
CA THR A 177 6.29 -7.66 0.86
C THR A 177 5.40 -7.45 2.06
N ARG A 178 5.80 -8.04 3.19
CA ARG A 178 5.01 -7.96 4.42
C ARG A 178 5.04 -6.55 4.99
N VAL A 179 3.92 -6.15 5.57
CA VAL A 179 3.74 -4.85 6.19
C VAL A 179 3.45 -5.05 7.68
N ILE A 180 4.14 -4.33 8.55
CA ILE A 180 4.04 -4.44 10.01
C ILE A 180 3.68 -3.10 10.65
N GLN A 181 3.12 -3.14 11.86
CA GLN A 181 2.70 -1.96 12.61
C GLN A 181 3.00 -2.15 14.11
N GLY A 182 3.25 -1.04 14.83
CA GLY A 182 3.46 -1.05 16.28
C GLY A 182 4.79 -1.71 16.65
N MET A 183 5.86 -1.27 15.99
CA MET A 183 7.18 -1.88 16.05
C MET A 183 7.95 -1.40 17.27
N VAL A 184 8.68 -2.32 17.90
CA VAL A 184 9.60 -2.04 19.01
C VAL A 184 10.95 -2.73 18.76
N TRP A 185 12.02 -1.97 18.93
CA TRP A 185 13.41 -2.41 18.82
C TRP A 185 14.09 -2.44 20.21
N ASP A 186 15.08 -3.31 20.39
CA ASP A 186 15.89 -3.35 21.62
C ASP A 186 16.79 -2.12 21.74
N GLU A 187 17.39 -1.73 20.61
CA GLU A 187 18.25 -0.55 20.46
C GLU A 187 17.50 0.61 19.82
N GLU A 188 17.98 1.83 20.08
CA GLU A 188 17.44 3.02 19.43
C GLU A 188 17.85 3.04 17.96
N ILE A 189 16.87 3.17 17.08
CA ILE A 189 17.11 3.28 15.64
C ILE A 189 17.03 4.73 15.19
N GLN A 190 17.77 5.06 14.13
CA GLN A 190 17.70 6.38 13.52
C GLN A 190 16.39 6.56 12.75
N GLY A 191 15.87 7.78 12.81
CA GLY A 191 14.67 8.15 12.10
C GLY A 191 14.34 9.63 12.29
N TYR A 192 13.07 9.93 12.18
CA TYR A 192 12.57 11.28 12.14
C TYR A 192 11.33 11.44 13.02
N ARG A 193 11.28 12.55 13.76
CA ARG A 193 10.07 13.01 14.43
C ARG A 193 9.38 14.04 13.56
N ILE A 194 8.07 13.85 13.38
CA ILE A 194 7.23 14.68 12.51
C ILE A 194 6.25 15.49 13.35
N GLY A 195 6.33 16.82 13.20
CA GLY A 195 5.34 17.77 13.71
C GLY A 195 5.10 17.77 15.23
N GLU A 196 4.05 18.48 15.65
CA GLU A 196 3.62 18.58 17.05
C GLU A 196 3.08 17.25 17.62
N GLU A 197 2.63 16.35 16.74
CA GLU A 197 2.05 15.04 17.10
C GLU A 197 3.11 14.02 17.58
N GLN A 198 4.41 14.39 17.57
CA GLN A 198 5.54 13.57 18.01
C GLN A 198 5.59 12.15 17.40
N VAL A 199 5.04 11.96 16.21
CA VAL A 199 5.09 10.67 15.52
C VAL A 199 6.53 10.40 15.08
N PHE A 200 7.09 9.26 15.48
CA PHE A 200 8.39 8.79 15.04
C PHE A 200 8.24 7.89 13.80
N LEU A 201 9.02 8.17 12.76
CA LEU A 201 9.18 7.33 11.58
C LEU A 201 10.64 6.89 11.46
N PRO A 202 10.93 5.59 11.33
CA PRO A 202 12.29 5.11 11.12
C PRO A 202 12.83 5.57 9.76
N GLU A 203 14.15 5.70 9.65
CA GLU A 203 14.80 5.86 8.36
C GLU A 203 14.57 4.61 7.51
N ALA A 204 14.07 4.81 6.29
CA ALA A 204 13.64 3.74 5.42
C ALA A 204 13.91 4.09 3.96
N ALA A 205 14.17 3.05 3.17
CA ALA A 205 14.39 3.14 1.74
C ALA A 205 13.83 1.88 1.07
N PHE A 206 13.51 1.96 -0.22
CA PHE A 206 12.96 0.81 -0.95
C PHE A 206 14.04 -0.24 -1.13
N TRP A 207 14.07 -1.27 -0.29
CA TRP A 207 15.06 -2.33 -0.45
C TRP A 207 14.44 -3.59 -1.02
N TRP A 208 15.10 -4.10 -2.04
CA TRP A 208 14.85 -5.44 -2.55
C TRP A 208 15.98 -6.35 -2.12
N ARG A 209 15.73 -7.18 -1.11
CA ARG A 209 16.61 -8.29 -0.72
C ARG A 209 16.01 -9.58 -1.24
N ASP A 210 16.76 -10.35 -2.00
CA ASP A 210 16.34 -11.66 -2.51
C ASP A 210 16.13 -12.68 -1.39
#